data_AF-A0A7D7ZQS1-F1
#
_entry.id   AF-A0A7D7ZQS1-F1
#
_cell.length_a   1.000
_cell.length_b   1.000
_cell.length_c   1.000
_cell.angle_alpha   90.00
_cell.angle_beta   90.00
_cell.angle_gamma   90.00
#
_symmetry.space_group_name_H-M   'P 1'
#
loop_
_entity.id
_entity.type
_entity.pdbx_description
1 polymer ?
#
loop_
_entity_poly.entity_id
_entity_poly.type
_entity_poly.pdbx_seq_one_letter_code
_entity_poly.pdbx_strand_id
1 'polypeptide(L)'
;MSLLFLLSPRRVFTKAKTRIGKANWEFWIGNFFVVFSTVLGVYLAAHAALETAIQFEAVRADRDSYYVRTSLHNELENNIDVYEEIIKNYRNGKSGYSKNSQWQNHPEYFVWESLKSSPALLTTPPEILAGVSNFYKYSGLVIEKLSKRGPTNDTVYIANKFDEKIIEFKEKTLLLLENNLDSLREELITQKIELQ
;
A
#
# COMPACT_ATOMS: atom_id res chain seq x y z
N MET A 1 8.58 -98.04 50.36
CA MET A 1 9.65 -99.01 50.04
C MET A 1 9.93 -98.87 48.55
N SER A 2 11.21 -98.66 48.20
CA SER A 2 11.78 -98.54 46.84
C SER A 2 11.51 -97.23 46.08
N LEU A 3 12.47 -96.59 45.40
CA LEU A 3 13.93 -96.53 45.52
C LEU A 3 14.35 -95.27 44.72
N LEU A 4 15.43 -94.63 45.18
CA LEU A 4 16.18 -93.57 44.51
C LEU A 4 16.37 -93.78 42.99
N PHE A 5 16.24 -92.72 42.20
CA PHE A 5 17.09 -92.51 41.04
C PHE A 5 17.53 -91.03 40.95
N LEU A 6 18.85 -90.84 41.06
CA LEU A 6 19.58 -89.62 40.77
C LEU A 6 19.28 -89.12 39.35
N LEU A 7 19.28 -87.79 39.15
CA LEU A 7 20.15 -87.08 38.18
C LEU A 7 19.91 -85.55 38.20
N SER A 8 20.88 -84.84 38.79
CA SER A 8 21.53 -83.59 38.36
C SER A 8 20.81 -82.53 37.49
N PRO A 9 20.98 -81.22 37.77
CA PRO A 9 20.31 -80.13 37.07
C PRO A 9 21.03 -79.76 35.77
N ARG A 10 20.32 -79.77 34.62
CA ARG A 10 20.79 -79.07 33.42
C ARG A 10 20.17 -77.69 33.34
N ARG A 11 20.88 -76.69 33.87
CA ARG A 11 20.67 -75.27 33.50
C ARG A 11 20.97 -75.13 32.01
N VAL A 12 19.94 -74.98 31.20
CA VAL A 12 20.09 -74.57 29.79
C VAL A 12 20.32 -73.06 29.79
N PHE A 13 21.58 -72.64 29.85
CA PHE A 13 21.96 -71.29 29.44
C PHE A 13 21.79 -71.19 27.93
N THR A 14 20.62 -70.75 27.48
CA THR A 14 20.45 -70.26 26.11
C THR A 14 21.30 -69.01 25.96
N LYS A 15 22.41 -69.12 25.22
CA LYS A 15 23.21 -67.98 24.78
C LYS A 15 22.33 -67.01 23.99
N ALA A 16 21.86 -65.93 24.62
CA ALA A 16 21.43 -64.74 23.90
C ALA A 16 22.67 -64.15 23.23
N LYS A 17 22.89 -64.49 21.96
CA LYS A 17 23.94 -63.92 21.13
C LYS A 17 23.51 -62.49 20.81
N THR A 18 23.90 -61.53 21.65
CA THR A 18 23.88 -60.11 21.33
C THR A 18 24.79 -59.88 20.12
N ARG A 19 24.21 -59.88 18.91
CA ARG A 19 24.87 -59.37 17.71
C ARG A 19 24.85 -57.84 17.81
N ILE A 20 25.80 -57.29 18.55
CA ILE A 20 26.22 -55.90 18.33
C ILE A 20 27.15 -55.94 17.10
N GLY A 21 26.82 -55.16 16.06
CA GLY A 21 27.80 -54.72 15.07
C GLY A 21 27.80 -55.42 13.71
N LYS A 22 26.84 -55.10 12.85
CA LYS A 22 27.16 -54.62 11.50
C LYS A 22 26.47 -53.26 11.37
N ALA A 23 27.23 -52.21 11.09
CA ALA A 23 26.63 -50.90 10.83
C ALA A 23 25.71 -51.06 9.62
N ASN A 24 24.40 -50.87 9.83
CA ASN A 24 23.40 -50.96 8.79
C ASN A 24 23.54 -49.72 7.90
N TRP A 25 24.52 -49.73 7.01
CA TRP A 25 24.81 -48.64 6.08
C TRP A 25 23.57 -48.26 5.25
N GLU A 26 22.80 -49.27 4.84
CA GLU A 26 21.53 -49.13 4.14
C GLU A 26 20.47 -48.36 4.95
N PHE A 27 20.40 -48.58 6.27
CA PHE A 27 19.49 -47.85 7.17
C PHE A 27 19.86 -46.38 7.28
N TRP A 28 21.15 -46.07 7.43
CA TRP A 28 21.64 -44.69 7.53
C TRP A 28 21.45 -43.91 6.22
N ILE A 29 21.67 -44.55 5.07
CA ILE A 29 21.42 -43.95 3.77
C ILE A 29 19.93 -43.68 3.55
N GLY A 30 19.07 -44.67 3.83
CA GLY A 30 17.62 -44.48 3.71
C GLY A 30 17.13 -43.34 4.59
N ASN A 31 17.58 -43.29 5.84
CA ASN A 31 17.20 -42.21 6.75
C ASN A 31 17.77 -40.85 6.32
N PHE A 32 18.99 -40.80 5.77
CA PHE A 32 19.55 -39.58 5.19
C PHE A 32 18.68 -39.06 4.04
N PHE A 33 18.25 -39.92 3.13
CA PHE A 33 17.35 -39.53 2.04
C PHE A 33 15.98 -39.07 2.54
N VAL A 34 15.42 -39.71 3.58
CA VAL A 34 14.15 -39.26 4.17
C VAL A 34 14.29 -37.87 4.77
N VAL A 35 15.31 -37.62 5.59
CA VAL A 35 15.57 -36.31 6.21
C VAL A 35 15.85 -35.25 5.14
N PHE A 36 16.70 -35.58 4.16
CA PHE A 36 17.01 -34.68 3.05
C PHE A 36 15.76 -34.34 2.23
N SER A 37 14.91 -35.33 1.95
CA SER A 37 13.64 -35.12 1.24
C SER A 37 12.65 -34.25 2.03
N THR A 38 12.58 -34.41 3.35
CA THR A 38 11.70 -33.56 4.18
C THR A 38 12.19 -32.13 4.25
N VAL A 39 13.51 -31.93 4.43
CA VAL A 39 14.11 -30.59 4.42
C VAL A 39 13.91 -29.91 3.06
N LEU A 40 14.14 -30.64 1.96
CA LEU A 40 13.89 -30.11 0.62
C LEU A 40 12.41 -29.79 0.38
N GLY A 41 11.50 -30.65 0.82
CA GLY A 41 10.06 -30.43 0.69
C GLY A 41 9.60 -29.17 1.43
N VAL A 42 10.06 -28.98 2.66
CA VAL A 42 9.75 -27.77 3.44
C VAL A 42 10.40 -26.53 2.81
N TYR A 43 11.64 -26.62 2.34
CA TYR A 43 12.33 -25.51 1.68
C TYR A 43 11.60 -25.04 0.43
N LEU A 44 11.20 -25.96 -0.45
CA LEU A 44 10.49 -25.61 -1.68
C LEU A 44 9.12 -24.98 -1.38
N ALA A 45 8.38 -25.55 -0.42
CA ALA A 45 7.09 -25.02 -0.01
C ALA A 45 7.22 -23.62 0.62
N ALA A 46 8.23 -23.41 1.48
CA ALA A 46 8.49 -22.12 2.09
C ALA A 46 8.93 -21.07 1.06
N HIS A 47 9.75 -21.47 0.07
CA HIS A 47 10.18 -20.59 -1.01
C HIS A 47 9.00 -20.12 -1.87
N ALA A 48 8.14 -21.05 -2.30
CA ALA A 48 6.92 -20.73 -3.04
C ALA A 48 5.98 -19.82 -2.22
N ALA A 49 5.79 -20.12 -0.93
CA ALA A 49 4.96 -19.30 -0.06
C ALA A 49 5.50 -17.87 0.12
N LEU A 50 6.83 -17.71 0.23
CA LEU A 50 7.46 -16.39 0.33
C LEU A 50 7.30 -15.60 -0.96
N GLU A 51 7.53 -16.21 -2.12
CA GLU A 51 7.38 -15.57 -3.43
C GLU A 51 5.95 -15.05 -3.61
N THR A 52 4.97 -15.90 -3.32
CA THR A 52 3.55 -15.53 -3.34
C THR A 52 3.24 -14.40 -2.35
N ALA A 53 3.79 -14.44 -1.13
CA ALA A 53 3.59 -13.39 -0.13
C ALA A 53 4.16 -12.03 -0.57
N ILE A 54 5.33 -12.02 -1.21
CA ILE A 54 5.95 -10.79 -1.75
C ILE A 54 5.07 -10.21 -2.87
N GLN A 55 4.60 -11.04 -3.79
CA GLN A 55 3.70 -10.61 -4.85
C GLN A 55 2.40 -10.01 -4.28
N PHE A 56 1.77 -10.68 -3.31
CA PHE A 56 0.58 -10.15 -2.66
C PHE A 56 0.81 -8.81 -1.94
N GLU A 57 1.96 -8.63 -1.28
CA GLU A 57 2.27 -7.38 -0.61
C GLU A 57 2.50 -6.24 -1.62
N ALA A 58 3.15 -6.52 -2.75
CA ALA A 58 3.31 -5.54 -3.84
C ALA A 58 1.95 -5.09 -4.41
N VAL A 59 1.09 -6.05 -4.76
CA VAL A 59 -0.28 -5.75 -5.26
C VAL A 59 -1.10 -4.97 -4.23
N ARG A 60 -0.95 -5.30 -2.94
CA ARG A 60 -1.61 -4.57 -1.87
C ARG A 60 -1.12 -3.13 -1.78
N ALA A 61 0.19 -2.90 -1.86
CA ALA A 61 0.78 -1.57 -1.81
C ALA A 61 0.35 -0.70 -3.01
N ASP A 62 0.29 -1.29 -4.21
CA ASP A 62 -0.20 -0.61 -5.42
C ASP A 62 -1.68 -0.23 -5.30
N ARG A 63 -2.50 -1.17 -4.82
CA ARG A 63 -3.93 -0.94 -4.59
C ARG A 63 -4.19 0.17 -3.57
N ASP A 64 -3.47 0.13 -2.45
CA ASP A 64 -3.61 1.15 -1.40
C ASP A 64 -3.14 2.52 -1.93
N SER A 65 -2.06 2.54 -2.74
CA SER A 65 -1.61 3.75 -3.43
C SER A 65 -2.65 4.30 -4.41
N TYR A 66 -3.28 3.42 -5.20
CA TYR A 66 -4.37 3.77 -6.13
C TYR A 66 -5.52 4.47 -5.39
N TYR A 67 -6.07 3.86 -4.34
CA TYR A 67 -7.21 4.45 -3.61
C TYR A 67 -6.88 5.79 -2.94
N VAL A 68 -5.66 5.93 -2.38
CA VAL A 68 -5.24 7.20 -1.78
C VAL A 68 -5.12 8.29 -2.85
N ARG A 69 -4.54 7.97 -4.02
CA ARG A 69 -4.42 8.92 -5.13
C ARG A 69 -5.76 9.27 -5.75
N THR A 70 -6.70 8.33 -5.86
CA THR A 70 -8.07 8.60 -6.30
C THR A 70 -8.77 9.52 -5.32
N SER A 71 -8.59 9.30 -4.01
CA SER A 71 -9.14 10.18 -2.99
C SER A 71 -8.54 11.59 -3.10
N LEU A 72 -7.25 11.70 -3.40
CA LEU A 72 -6.59 12.99 -3.60
C LEU A 72 -7.12 13.70 -4.85
N HIS A 73 -7.31 12.97 -5.96
CA HIS A 73 -7.91 13.50 -7.19
C HIS A 73 -9.30 14.07 -6.92
N ASN A 74 -10.17 13.30 -6.25
CA ASN A 74 -11.51 13.77 -5.87
C ASN A 74 -11.47 15.02 -4.96
N GLU A 75 -10.54 15.06 -3.98
CA GLU A 75 -10.35 16.24 -3.12
C GLU A 75 -9.96 17.47 -3.96
N LEU A 76 -9.04 17.30 -4.91
CA LEU A 76 -8.58 18.38 -5.78
C LEU A 76 -9.69 18.90 -6.69
N GLU A 77 -10.49 18.03 -7.30
CA GLU A 77 -11.64 18.45 -8.12
C GLU A 77 -12.65 19.26 -7.29
N ASN A 78 -13.07 18.73 -6.14
CA ASN A 78 -14.00 19.42 -5.25
C ASN A 78 -13.45 20.78 -4.80
N ASN A 79 -12.16 20.85 -4.49
CA ASN A 79 -11.52 22.10 -4.09
C ASN A 79 -11.47 23.12 -5.22
N ILE A 80 -11.22 22.66 -6.45
CA ILE A 80 -11.24 23.53 -7.62
C ILE A 80 -12.64 24.12 -7.82
N ASP A 81 -13.70 23.32 -7.69
CA ASP A 81 -15.07 23.82 -7.79
C ASP A 81 -15.35 24.91 -6.76
N VAL A 82 -14.88 24.72 -5.51
CA VAL A 82 -14.97 25.73 -4.45
C VAL A 82 -14.20 27.00 -4.83
N TYR A 83 -12.97 26.87 -5.36
CA TYR A 83 -12.18 28.02 -5.78
C TYR A 83 -12.83 28.79 -6.93
N GLU A 84 -13.39 28.09 -7.91
CA GLU A 84 -14.12 28.69 -9.04
C GLU A 84 -15.36 29.44 -8.57
N GLU A 85 -16.10 28.90 -7.60
CA GLU A 85 -17.23 29.59 -6.99
C GLU A 85 -16.78 30.88 -6.29
N ILE A 86 -15.68 30.83 -5.53
CA ILE A 86 -15.11 32.01 -4.89
C ILE A 86 -14.75 33.07 -5.94
N ILE A 87 -14.03 32.69 -7.00
CA ILE A 87 -13.67 33.59 -8.10
C ILE A 87 -14.91 34.23 -8.72
N LYS A 88 -15.94 33.43 -9.01
CA LYS A 88 -17.22 33.90 -9.56
C LYS A 88 -17.91 34.90 -8.64
N ASN A 89 -17.89 34.68 -7.33
CA ASN A 89 -18.48 35.61 -6.37
C ASN A 89 -17.77 36.96 -6.38
N TYR A 90 -16.43 36.98 -6.37
CA TYR A 90 -15.66 38.23 -6.46
C TYR A 90 -15.88 38.96 -7.78
N ARG A 91 -15.96 38.25 -8.92
CA ARG A 91 -16.31 38.83 -10.23
C ARG A 91 -17.68 39.50 -10.24
N ASN A 92 -18.64 38.96 -9.51
CA ASN A 92 -20.01 39.47 -9.42
C ASN A 92 -20.20 40.56 -8.35
N GLY A 93 -19.11 41.08 -7.76
CA GLY A 93 -19.20 42.08 -6.70
C GLY A 93 -19.78 41.55 -5.38
N LYS A 94 -19.84 40.23 -5.21
CA LYS A 94 -20.23 39.58 -3.95
C LYS A 94 -18.96 39.28 -3.15
N SER A 95 -19.01 39.48 -1.84
CA SER A 95 -17.96 38.93 -0.97
C SER A 95 -18.04 37.40 -1.06
N GLY A 96 -17.05 36.77 -1.69
CA GLY A 96 -17.03 35.33 -1.93
C GLY A 96 -16.65 34.50 -0.70
N TYR A 97 -16.37 35.13 0.44
CA TYR A 97 -15.88 34.44 1.63
C TYR A 97 -16.21 35.21 2.90
N SER A 98 -17.04 34.61 3.76
CA SER A 98 -17.23 35.05 5.15
C SER A 98 -16.50 34.07 6.06
N LYS A 99 -15.66 34.55 6.96
CA LYS A 99 -14.95 33.72 7.96
C LYS A 99 -15.92 32.91 8.85
N ASN A 100 -17.22 33.25 8.83
CA ASN A 100 -18.28 32.61 9.60
C ASN A 100 -19.14 31.62 8.79
N SER A 101 -18.91 31.40 7.49
CA SER A 101 -19.62 30.37 6.72
C SER A 101 -18.97 29.00 6.92
N GLN A 102 -19.03 28.50 8.16
CA GLN A 102 -18.10 27.48 8.69
C GLN A 102 -18.11 26.09 8.01
N TRP A 103 -18.96 25.81 7.02
CA TRP A 103 -19.17 24.42 6.57
C TRP A 103 -19.43 24.18 5.07
N GLN A 104 -19.59 25.20 4.22
CA GLN A 104 -20.07 24.96 2.84
C GLN A 104 -19.09 25.36 1.73
N ASN A 105 -18.19 26.32 1.96
CA ASN A 105 -17.36 26.90 0.88
C ASN A 105 -15.86 26.96 1.26
N HIS A 106 -15.38 25.97 2.00
CA HIS A 106 -13.97 25.88 2.40
C HIS A 106 -13.29 24.73 1.67
N PRO A 107 -12.10 24.95 1.09
CA PRO A 107 -11.33 23.84 0.53
C PRO A 107 -10.97 22.84 1.63
N GLU A 108 -11.10 21.56 1.31
CA GLU A 108 -10.77 20.44 2.16
C GLU A 108 -9.33 20.00 1.90
N TYR A 109 -8.55 19.72 2.94
CA TYR A 109 -7.16 19.26 2.78
C TYR A 109 -6.92 17.91 3.46
N PHE A 110 -7.99 17.21 3.84
CA PHE A 110 -7.91 16.03 4.69
C PHE A 110 -7.09 14.90 4.06
N VAL A 111 -7.35 14.59 2.79
CA VAL A 111 -6.65 13.56 2.03
C VAL A 111 -5.20 13.97 1.81
N TRP A 112 -4.95 15.22 1.43
CA TRP A 112 -3.58 15.72 1.27
C TRP A 112 -2.76 15.65 2.56
N GLU A 113 -3.32 16.07 3.69
CA GLU A 113 -2.65 15.96 4.99
C GLU A 113 -2.42 14.50 5.38
N SER A 114 -3.39 13.63 5.10
CA SER A 114 -3.27 12.19 5.37
C SER A 114 -2.20 11.53 4.49
N LEU A 115 -2.10 11.93 3.21
CA LEU A 115 -1.12 11.41 2.26
C LEU A 115 0.32 11.68 2.72
N LYS A 116 0.60 12.82 3.35
CA LYS A 116 1.94 13.15 3.87
C LYS A 116 2.49 12.12 4.87
N SER A 117 1.59 11.38 5.53
CA SER A 117 1.94 10.34 6.50
C SER A 117 1.71 8.92 5.95
N SER A 118 1.25 8.80 4.70
CA SER A 118 0.91 7.53 4.08
C SER A 118 2.13 6.94 3.34
N PRO A 119 2.31 5.60 3.36
CA PRO A 119 3.30 4.93 2.51
C PRO A 119 3.13 5.26 1.01
N ALA A 120 1.90 5.56 0.57
CA ALA A 120 1.59 5.95 -0.80
C ALA A 120 2.33 7.21 -1.26
N LEU A 121 2.81 8.05 -0.33
CA LEU A 121 3.65 9.21 -0.66
C LEU A 121 4.92 8.79 -1.40
N LEU A 122 5.56 7.70 -0.97
CA LEU A 122 6.84 7.24 -1.53
C LEU A 122 6.70 6.67 -2.93
N THR A 123 5.52 6.14 -3.26
CA THR A 123 5.21 5.60 -4.58
C THR A 123 4.70 6.69 -5.53
N THR A 124 4.30 7.86 -5.01
CA THR A 124 3.69 8.92 -5.82
C THR A 124 4.76 9.73 -6.57
N PRO A 125 4.59 9.97 -7.88
CA PRO A 125 5.52 10.78 -8.65
C PRO A 125 5.80 12.15 -8.00
N PRO A 126 7.09 12.54 -7.83
CA PRO A 126 7.46 13.81 -7.20
C PRO A 126 6.86 15.03 -7.89
N GLU A 127 6.65 14.97 -9.20
CA GLU A 127 6.06 16.05 -10.00
C GLU A 127 4.61 16.32 -9.59
N ILE A 128 3.83 15.27 -9.31
CA ILE A 128 2.45 15.38 -8.81
C ILE A 128 2.46 16.01 -7.42
N LEU A 129 3.30 15.49 -6.52
CA LEU A 129 3.40 16.00 -5.15
C LEU A 129 3.81 17.48 -5.11
N ALA A 130 4.80 17.85 -5.93
CA ALA A 130 5.24 19.23 -6.05
C ALA A 130 4.14 20.12 -6.64
N GLY A 131 3.45 19.66 -7.68
CA GLY A 131 2.33 20.38 -8.29
C GLY A 131 1.19 20.65 -7.31
N VAL A 132 0.74 19.63 -6.58
CA VAL A 132 -0.33 19.72 -5.57
C VAL A 132 0.10 20.63 -4.41
N SER A 133 1.30 20.44 -3.87
CA SER A 133 1.83 21.27 -2.79
C SER A 133 1.91 22.75 -3.18
N ASN A 134 2.42 23.03 -4.38
CA ASN A 134 2.51 24.39 -4.90
C ASN A 134 1.12 25.01 -5.13
N PHE A 135 0.17 24.24 -5.65
CA PHE A 135 -1.19 24.67 -5.86
C PHE A 135 -1.86 25.05 -4.53
N TYR A 136 -1.83 24.16 -3.53
CA TYR A 136 -2.41 24.43 -2.22
C TYR A 136 -1.75 25.61 -1.49
N LYS A 137 -0.43 25.75 -1.62
CA LYS A 137 0.27 26.93 -1.09
C LYS A 137 -0.21 28.21 -1.77
N TYR A 138 -0.33 28.21 -3.10
CA TYR A 138 -0.75 29.38 -3.86
C TYR A 138 -2.22 29.73 -3.59
N SER A 139 -3.11 28.75 -3.62
CA SER A 139 -4.54 28.94 -3.35
C SER A 139 -4.76 29.45 -1.93
N GLY A 140 -4.07 28.91 -0.93
CA GLY A 140 -4.11 29.42 0.44
C GLY A 140 -3.75 30.90 0.54
N LEU A 141 -2.68 31.34 -0.14
CA LEU A 141 -2.27 32.74 -0.18
C LEU A 141 -3.30 33.64 -0.89
N VAL A 142 -3.91 33.16 -1.98
CA VAL A 142 -4.94 33.91 -2.70
C VAL A 142 -6.20 34.04 -1.86
N ILE A 143 -6.71 32.94 -1.29
CA ILE A 143 -7.90 32.94 -0.44
C ILE A 143 -7.70 33.83 0.77
N GLU A 144 -6.52 33.82 1.39
CA GLU A 144 -6.22 34.73 2.50
C GLU A 144 -6.31 36.21 2.07
N LYS A 145 -5.72 36.57 0.92
CA LYS A 145 -5.78 37.94 0.39
C LYS A 145 -7.19 38.37 0.03
N LEU A 146 -7.97 37.48 -0.61
CA LEU A 146 -9.36 37.72 -0.94
C LEU A 146 -10.18 37.88 0.35
N SER A 147 -10.06 36.98 1.32
CA SER A 147 -10.83 37.03 2.58
C SER A 147 -10.63 38.33 3.39
N LYS A 148 -9.47 38.97 3.26
CA LYS A 148 -9.14 40.23 3.96
C LYS A 148 -9.75 41.46 3.31
N ARG A 149 -10.21 41.38 2.04
CA ARG A 149 -10.67 42.53 1.26
C ARG A 149 -12.00 42.22 0.58
N GLY A 150 -12.94 43.16 0.62
CA GLY A 150 -14.16 43.06 -0.18
C GLY A 150 -13.89 43.09 -1.69
N PRO A 151 -14.93 42.88 -2.52
CA PRO A 151 -14.81 42.92 -3.97
C PRO A 151 -14.43 44.32 -4.47
N THR A 152 -13.18 44.47 -4.83
CA THR A 152 -12.53 45.65 -5.41
C THR A 152 -11.84 45.25 -6.73
N ASN A 153 -11.47 46.24 -7.56
CA ASN A 153 -10.75 45.99 -8.82
C ASN A 153 -9.47 45.15 -8.62
N ASP A 154 -8.75 45.36 -7.52
CA ASP A 154 -7.56 44.58 -7.14
C ASP A 154 -7.90 43.11 -6.85
N THR A 155 -8.93 42.86 -6.03
CA THR A 155 -9.35 41.48 -5.72
C THR A 155 -9.93 40.75 -6.93
N VAL A 156 -10.60 41.46 -7.85
CA VAL A 156 -11.09 40.88 -9.11
C VAL A 156 -9.92 40.52 -10.02
N TYR A 157 -8.90 41.37 -10.10
CA TYR A 157 -7.66 41.05 -10.82
C TYR A 157 -6.97 39.81 -10.24
N ILE A 158 -6.84 39.73 -8.90
CA ILE A 158 -6.27 38.56 -8.21
C ILE A 158 -7.10 37.30 -8.50
N ALA A 159 -8.43 37.39 -8.45
CA ALA A 159 -9.32 36.26 -8.74
C ALA A 159 -9.16 35.78 -10.20
N ASN A 160 -9.01 36.69 -11.16
CA ASN A 160 -8.75 36.32 -12.55
C ASN A 160 -7.36 35.66 -12.73
N LYS A 161 -6.34 36.14 -12.02
CA LYS A 161 -5.02 35.49 -12.02
C LYS A 161 -5.04 34.12 -11.34
N PHE A 162 -5.92 33.93 -10.36
CA PHE A 162 -6.11 32.62 -9.76
C PHE A 162 -6.79 31.65 -10.72
N ASP A 163 -7.78 32.10 -11.48
CA ASP A 163 -8.45 31.32 -12.54
C ASP A 163 -7.44 30.79 -13.58
N GLU A 164 -6.53 31.66 -14.05
CA GLU A 164 -5.42 31.24 -14.94
C GLU A 164 -4.56 30.13 -14.31
N LYS A 165 -4.31 30.19 -13.00
CA LYS A 165 -3.52 29.20 -12.27
C LYS A 165 -4.26 27.90 -12.02
N ILE A 166 -5.59 27.95 -11.85
CA ILE A 166 -6.44 26.76 -11.78
C ILE A 166 -6.41 26.03 -13.12
N ILE A 167 -6.55 26.76 -14.23
CA ILE A 167 -6.46 26.18 -15.58
C ILE A 167 -5.10 25.51 -15.79
N GLU A 168 -4.00 26.21 -15.48
CA GLU A 168 -2.65 25.64 -15.56
C GLU A 168 -2.50 24.37 -14.71
N PHE A 169 -3.08 24.37 -13.50
CA PHE A 169 -3.05 23.21 -12.61
C PHE A 169 -3.83 22.01 -13.18
N LYS A 170 -5.04 22.25 -13.71
CA LYS A 170 -5.85 21.21 -14.37
C LYS A 170 -5.11 20.58 -15.54
N GLU A 171 -4.60 21.41 -16.45
CA GLU A 171 -3.95 20.96 -17.69
C GLU A 171 -2.63 20.24 -17.45
N LYS A 172 -1.92 20.54 -16.36
CA LYS A 172 -0.62 19.94 -16.07
C LYS A 172 -0.68 18.89 -14.99
N THR A 173 -0.99 19.29 -13.75
CA THR A 173 -0.83 18.43 -12.58
C THR A 173 -2.00 17.48 -12.41
N LEU A 174 -3.24 17.95 -12.58
CA LEU A 174 -4.42 17.10 -12.45
C LEU A 174 -4.44 16.04 -13.56
N LEU A 175 -4.17 16.44 -14.81
CA LEU A 175 -4.04 15.51 -15.93
C LEU A 175 -2.91 14.49 -15.71
N LEU A 176 -1.77 14.90 -15.14
CA LEU A 176 -0.69 13.97 -14.81
C LEU A 176 -1.12 12.95 -13.75
N LEU A 177 -1.89 13.39 -12.74
CA LEU A 177 -2.46 12.52 -11.72
C LEU A 177 -3.49 11.53 -12.31
N GLU A 178 -4.34 11.99 -13.22
CA GLU A 178 -5.31 11.14 -13.93
C GLU A 178 -4.62 10.05 -14.76
N ASN A 179 -3.64 10.43 -15.59
CA ASN A 179 -2.87 9.47 -16.38
C ASN A 179 -2.14 8.45 -15.48
N ASN A 180 -1.65 8.90 -14.31
CA ASN A 180 -1.01 8.03 -13.35
C ASN A 180 -2.00 7.06 -12.69
N LEU A 181 -3.21 7.52 -12.39
CA LEU A 181 -4.29 6.67 -11.87
C LEU A 181 -4.74 5.62 -12.89
N ASP A 182 -4.86 6.00 -14.16
CA ASP A 182 -5.17 5.07 -15.24
C ASP A 182 -4.09 4.01 -15.40
N SER A 183 -2.81 4.41 -15.36
CA SER A 183 -1.68 3.47 -15.42
C SER A 183 -1.72 2.47 -14.27
N LEU A 184 -1.89 2.95 -13.04
CA LEU A 184 -2.02 2.09 -11.85
C LEU A 184 -3.23 1.15 -11.94
N ARG A 185 -4.34 1.63 -12.49
CA ARG A 185 -5.54 0.81 -12.67
C ARG A 185 -5.28 -0.34 -13.62
N GLU A 186 -4.63 -0.09 -14.75
CA GLU A 186 -4.27 -1.13 -15.73
C GLU A 186 -3.26 -2.13 -15.15
N GLU A 187 -2.27 -1.66 -14.40
CA GLU A 187 -1.33 -2.51 -13.67
C GLU A 187 -2.06 -3.43 -12.69
N LEU A 188 -2.99 -2.90 -11.89
CA LEU A 188 -3.77 -3.68 -10.93
C LEU A 188 -4.70 -4.70 -11.60
N ILE A 189 -5.28 -4.37 -12.75
CA ILE A 189 -6.10 -5.32 -13.53
C ILE A 189 -5.21 -6.46 -14.04
N THR A 190 -4.04 -6.14 -14.59
CA THR A 190 -3.08 -7.12 -15.12
C THR A 190 -2.58 -8.05 -14.02
N GLN A 191 -2.12 -7.49 -12.89
CA GLN A 191 -1.64 -8.27 -11.74
C GLN A 191 -2.75 -9.16 -11.15
N LYS A 192 -4.00 -8.70 -11.14
CA LYS A 192 -5.14 -9.50 -10.68
C LYS A 192 -5.44 -10.69 -11.60
N ILE A 193 -5.21 -10.57 -12.90
CA ILE A 193 -5.33 -11.69 -13.86
C ILE A 193 -4.21 -12.71 -13.65
N GLU A 194 -2.99 -12.27 -13.32
CA GLU A 194 -1.85 -13.16 -13.07
C GLU A 194 -1.90 -13.92 -11.73
N LEU A 195 -2.64 -13.40 -10.75
CA LEU A 195 -2.81 -14.01 -9.41
C LEU A 195 -4.02 -14.96 -9.30
N GLN A 196 -4.81 -15.16 -10.38
CA GLN A 196 -5.95 -16.09 -10.44
C GLN A 196 -5.59 -17.42 -11.10
#